data_AF-A0A926HCY8-F1
#
_entry.id   AF-A0A926HCY8-F1
#
_cell.length_a   1.000
_cell.length_b   1.000
_cell.length_c   1.000
_cell.angle_alpha   90.00
_cell.angle_beta   90.00
_cell.angle_gamma   90.00
#
_symmetry.space_group_name_H-M   'P 1'
#
loop_
_entity.id
_entity.type
_entity.pdbx_description
1 polymer ?
#
loop_
_entity_poly.entity_id
_entity_poly.type
_entity_poly.pdbx_seq_one_letter_code
_entity_poly.pdbx_strand_id
1 'polypeptide(L)' 'MPHILVVDDEPNIASSLLLLLERSGYQATVRHDGVGALDWLAANSADL' A
#
# COMPACT_ATOMS: atom_id res chain seq x y z
N MET A 1 -4.86 -8.01 -11.53
CA MET A 1 -4.95 -8.26 -10.08
C MET A 1 -5.10 -6.91 -9.43
N PRO A 2 -6.05 -6.70 -8.50
CA PRO A 2 -6.24 -5.38 -7.88
C PRO A 2 -4.97 -4.92 -7.17
N HIS A 3 -4.64 -3.64 -7.29
CA HIS A 3 -3.52 -3.00 -6.62
C HIS A 3 -4.03 -2.18 -5.44
N ILE A 4 -3.57 -2.51 -4.24
CA ILE A 4 -3.95 -1.87 -2.99
C ILE A 4 -2.82 -0.95 -2.52
N LEU A 5 -3.13 0.31 -2.20
CA LEU A 5 -2.21 1.24 -1.56
C LEU A 5 -2.48 1.27 -0.05
N VAL A 6 -1.55 0.73 0.73
CA VAL A 6 -1.60 0.78 2.19
C VAL A 6 -0.88 2.05 2.67
N VAL A 7 -1.58 2.87 3.45
CA VAL A 7 -1.02 4.09 4.06
C VAL A 7 -1.10 3.96 5.57
N ASP A 8 0.05 3.74 6.22
CA ASP A 8 0.13 3.49 7.67
C ASP A 8 1.51 3.91 8.20
N ASP A 9 1.53 4.79 9.21
CA ASP A 9 2.73 5.36 9.82
C ASP A 9 3.45 4.39 10.77
N GLU A 10 2.81 3.29 11.16
CA GLU A 10 3.40 2.23 11.98
C GLU A 10 4.00 1.11 11.11
N PRO A 11 5.35 1.03 10.97
CA PRO A 11 5.99 0.16 9.97
C PRO A 11 5.69 -1.34 10.16
N ASN A 12 5.48 -1.77 11.41
CA ASN A 12 5.17 -3.16 11.75
C ASN A 12 3.76 -3.55 11.27
N ILE A 13 2.80 -2.63 11.37
CA ILE A 13 1.42 -2.85 10.91
C ILE A 13 1.41 -2.87 9.39
N ALA A 14 2.02 -1.87 8.76
CA ALA A 14 2.11 -1.76 7.31
C ALA A 14 2.75 -3.00 6.65
N SER A 15 3.86 -3.50 7.23
CA SER A 15 4.55 -4.70 6.75
C SER A 15 3.71 -5.97 6.90
N SER A 16 2.96 -6.07 8.00
CA SER A 16 2.06 -7.20 8.25
C SER A 16 0.91 -7.23 7.23
N LEU A 17 0.33 -6.06 6.93
CA LEU A 17 -0.73 -5.92 5.91
C LEU A 17 -0.22 -6.27 4.51
N LEU A 18 0.95 -5.75 4.13
CA LEU A 18 1.59 -6.07 2.85
C LEU A 18 1.71 -7.59 2.65
N LEU A 19 2.28 -8.29 3.63
CA LEU A 19 2.44 -9.75 3.57
C LEU A 19 1.10 -10.48 3.44
N LEU A 20 0.07 -10.05 4.17
CA LEU A 20 -1.26 -10.67 4.10
C LEU A 20 -1.93 -10.46 2.74
N LEU A 21 -1.81 -9.26 2.17
CA LEU A 21 -2.38 -8.93 0.86
C LEU A 21 -1.69 -9.70 -0.26
N GLU A 22 -0.36 -9.76 -0.26
CA GLU A 22 0.41 -10.53 -1.24
C GLU A 22 0.10 -12.02 -1.17
N ARG A 23 0.03 -12.60 0.04
CA ARG A 23 -0.37 -14.01 0.25
C ARG A 23 -1.80 -14.30 -0.20
N SER A 24 -2.66 -13.28 -0.22
CA SER A 24 -4.04 -13.38 -0.71
C SER A 24 -4.15 -13.16 -2.23
N GLY A 25 -3.03 -12.92 -2.92
CA GLY A 25 -3.00 -12.74 -4.38
C GLY A 25 -3.32 -11.31 -4.83
N TYR A 26 -3.15 -10.31 -3.98
CA TYR A 26 -3.21 -8.90 -4.38
C TYR A 26 -1.82 -8.36 -4.70
N GLN A 27 -1.78 -7.30 -5.50
CA GLN A 27 -0.60 -6.42 -5.54
C GLN A 27 -0.79 -5.35 -4.48
N ALA A 28 0.25 -5.04 -3.72
CA ALA A 28 0.16 -4.04 -2.68
C ALA A 28 1.41 -3.13 -2.67
N THR A 29 1.21 -1.88 -2.27
CA THR A 29 2.29 -0.91 -2.09
C THR A 29 2.07 -0.19 -0.77
N VAL A 30 3.15 0.05 -0.03
CA VAL A 30 3.09 0.72 1.27
C VAL A 30 3.64 2.14 1.15
N ARG A 31 2.97 3.08 1.81
CA ARG A 31 3.47 4.42 2.12
C ARG A 31 3.27 4.69 3.61
N HIS A 32 4.21 5.39 4.24
CA HIS A 32 4.22 5.61 5.69
C HIS A 32 3.68 6.98 6.09
N ASP A 33 3.24 7.77 5.12
CA ASP A 33 2.65 9.06 5.34
C ASP A 33 1.74 9.42 4.16
N GLY A 34 0.89 10.42 4.36
CA GLY A 34 -0.06 10.88 3.35
C GLY A 34 0.60 11.58 2.17
N VAL A 35 1.75 12.25 2.37
CA VAL A 35 2.42 12.98 1.28
C VAL A 35 3.01 12.01 0.28
N GLY A 36 3.76 11.01 0.74
CA GLY A 36 4.30 9.94 -0.09
C GLY A 36 3.21 9.08 -0.74
N ALA A 37 2.04 8.96 -0.13
CA ALA A 37 0.87 8.32 -0.74
C ALA A 37 0.31 9.14 -1.92
N LEU A 38 0.14 10.46 -1.73
CA LEU A 38 -0.32 11.36 -2.79
C LEU A 38 0.70 11.46 -3.93
N ASP A 39 1.99 11.57 -3.61
CA ASP A 39 3.07 11.59 -4.61
C ASP A 39 3.10 10.31 -5.45
N TRP A 40 2.82 9.17 -4.82
CA TRP A 40 2.70 7.90 -5.54
C TRP A 40 1.46 7.86 -6.43
N LEU A 41 0.30 8.28 -5.92
CA LEU A 41 -0.95 8.36 -6.71
C LEU A 41 -0.89 9.36 -7.86
N ALA A 42 0.03 10.32 -7.84
CA ALA A 42 0.25 11.22 -8.97
C ALA A 42 0.86 10.52 -10.19
N ALA A 43 1.64 9.45 -9.97
CA ALA A 43 2.32 8.69 -11.03
C ALA A 43 1.77 7.27 -11.23
N ASN A 44 0.94 6.80 -10.29
CA ASN A 44 0.43 5.44 -10.23
C ASN A 44 -1.07 5.45 -9.88
N SER A 45 -1.71 4.29 -9.97
CA SER A 45 -3.13 4.12 -9.58
C SER A 45 -3.27 2.92 -8.67
N ALA A 46 -4.13 3.03 -7.67
CA ALA A 46 -4.59 1.91 -6.85
C ALA A 46 -6.10 1.74 -7.03
N ASP A 47 -6.57 0.50 -6.90
CA ASP A 47 -7.98 0.14 -6.90
C ASP A 47 -8.61 0.30 -5.51
N LEU A 48 -7.78 0.25 -4.46
CA LEU A 48 -8.15 0.43 -3.05
C LEU A 48 -7.05 1.17 -2.28
#